data_AF-A0A7S3YVK0-F1
#
_entry.id   AF-A0A7S3YVK0-F1
#
_cell.length_a   1.000
_cell.length_b   1.000
_cell.length_c   1.000
_cell.angle_alpha   90.00
_cell.angle_beta   90.00
_cell.angle_gamma   90.00
#
_symmetry.space_group_name_H-M   'P 1'
#
loop_
_entity.id
_entity.type
_entity.pdbx_description
1 polymer ?
#
loop_
_entity_poly.entity_id
_entity_poly.type
_entity_poly.pdbx_seq_one_letter_code
_entity_poly.pdbx_strand_id
1 'polypeptide(L)'
;KVHTTPPTPGSPATYVLTFSRPPVSCPMVPAGRLLLLAGVALAHWKPSQRHIVANQTDASVALKGDENVRTGIFVFAAPFSGSTAMLQLLMSAGVQTQCRNLKWECEEFRAYDDPHMPVMKKLEVVAGNWDLGMGKDHALLFHKVGIPNAWTLGAEDSSFKHILEKRPLPEAFTKHGINEIDAHVILLWQPHCLHNYLSSHGARPDKEYIEFHQTFLNAERVLRERGMDVTVVNFGDLIFKPDHVNQQLAHIPNLPKLDFDFVPTLGKDIFVENEFKAQGSIADYAIHVKQHEAAKHYNAELGTCLDAMTNPVQKLESELARMSS
;
A
#
# COMPACT_ATOMS: atom_id res chain seq x y z
N LYS A 1 6.04 26.35 -17.49
CA LYS A 1 6.56 26.51 -18.87
C LYS A 1 7.88 25.76 -18.95
N VAL A 2 8.05 24.87 -19.93
CA VAL A 2 9.33 24.19 -20.18
C VAL A 2 10.17 25.11 -21.05
N HIS A 3 11.30 25.59 -20.54
CA HIS A 3 12.31 26.24 -21.38
C HIS A 3 13.39 25.21 -21.68
N THR A 4 13.53 24.86 -22.95
CA THR A 4 14.64 24.04 -23.43
C THR A 4 15.75 24.98 -23.91
N THR A 5 16.92 24.90 -23.28
CA THR A 5 18.15 25.39 -23.90
C THR A 5 18.74 24.28 -24.76
N PRO A 6 19.18 24.55 -26.00
CA PRO A 6 19.75 23.54 -26.87
C PRO A 6 21.05 22.98 -26.25
N PRO A 7 21.29 21.66 -26.34
CA PRO A 7 22.45 21.04 -25.71
C PRO A 7 23.75 21.36 -26.45
N THR A 8 24.81 21.61 -25.69
CA THR A 8 26.18 21.65 -26.19
C THR A 8 26.65 20.23 -26.51
N PRO A 9 27.32 19.97 -27.66
CA PRO A 9 27.81 18.64 -27.99
C PRO A 9 28.78 18.11 -26.92
N GLY A 10 28.52 16.91 -26.40
CA GLY A 10 29.41 16.21 -25.47
C GLY A 10 29.07 16.34 -23.98
N SER A 11 27.93 16.92 -23.60
CA SER A 11 27.45 16.92 -22.21
C SER A 11 26.07 16.27 -22.08
N PRO A 12 25.82 15.48 -21.01
CA PRO A 12 24.50 14.91 -20.75
C PRO A 12 23.48 16.04 -20.53
N ALA A 13 22.31 15.92 -21.15
CA ALA A 13 21.23 16.89 -21.04
C ALA A 13 20.80 17.05 -19.58
N THR A 14 20.98 18.25 -19.02
CA THR A 14 20.53 18.58 -17.67
C THR A 14 19.18 19.28 -17.77
N TYR A 15 18.13 18.65 -17.28
CA TYR A 15 16.80 19.25 -17.22
C TYR A 15 16.63 19.97 -15.87
N VAL A 16 16.45 21.29 -15.91
CA VAL A 16 16.11 22.08 -14.72
C VAL A 16 14.62 22.39 -14.75
N LEU A 17 13.85 21.77 -13.85
CA LEU A 17 12.44 22.05 -13.66
C LEU A 17 12.28 23.19 -12.64
N THR A 18 11.91 24.37 -13.11
CA THR A 18 11.43 25.46 -12.25
C THR A 18 9.90 25.42 -12.14
N PHE A 19 9.40 25.20 -10.92
CA PHE A 19 7.97 25.24 -10.62
C PHE A 19 7.53 26.69 -10.34
N SER A 20 6.70 27.24 -11.22
CA SER A 20 5.91 28.43 -10.93
C SER A 20 4.61 28.01 -10.25
N ARG A 21 4.35 28.51 -9.04
CA ARG A 21 3.09 28.28 -8.31
C ARG A 21 1.88 28.66 -9.20
N PRO A 22 0.82 27.84 -9.27
CA PRO A 22 -0.43 28.28 -9.86
C PRO A 22 -1.06 29.40 -9.00
N PRO A 23 -1.79 30.35 -9.59
CA PRO A 23 -2.55 31.32 -8.83
C PRO A 23 -3.66 30.58 -8.07
N VAL A 24 -3.59 30.64 -6.73
CA VAL A 24 -4.66 30.16 -5.86
C VAL A 24 -5.75 31.23 -5.85
N SER A 25 -6.86 30.97 -6.53
CA SER A 25 -8.09 31.73 -6.38
C SER A 25 -9.09 30.90 -5.58
N CYS A 26 -9.03 30.99 -4.26
CA CYS A 26 -10.15 30.67 -3.37
C CYS A 26 -10.84 31.99 -2.99
N PRO A 27 -12.18 32.09 -3.03
CA PRO A 27 -12.88 33.31 -2.65
C PRO A 27 -12.74 33.58 -1.14
N MET A 28 -12.28 34.79 -0.81
CA MET A 28 -12.20 35.30 0.55
C MET A 28 -13.58 35.67 1.12
N VAL A 29 -13.77 35.40 2.40
CA VAL A 29 -14.68 36.13 3.31
C VAL A 29 -13.78 36.94 4.28
N PRO A 30 -14.13 38.19 4.66
CA PRO A 30 -13.13 39.22 4.92
C PRO A 30 -12.68 39.36 6.38
N ALA A 31 -11.37 39.60 6.49
CA ALA A 31 -10.66 40.60 7.31
C ALA A 31 -11.02 40.83 8.79
N GLY A 32 -10.06 40.47 9.64
CA GLY A 32 -9.79 41.10 10.95
C GLY A 32 -8.30 41.02 11.31
N ARG A 33 -7.53 42.05 10.89
CA ARG A 33 -6.31 42.69 11.44
C ARG A 33 -5.62 42.05 12.69
N LEU A 34 -4.28 42.07 12.92
CA LEU A 34 -3.05 42.61 12.29
C LEU A 34 -1.83 42.22 13.20
N LEU A 35 -0.63 42.02 12.61
CA LEU A 35 0.77 42.06 13.17
C LEU A 35 1.20 40.96 14.17
N LEU A 36 2.41 40.38 14.16
CA LEU A 36 3.76 40.94 13.90
C LEU A 36 4.79 39.83 13.53
N LEU A 37 5.90 40.27 12.94
CA LEU A 37 7.04 39.55 12.34
C LEU A 37 7.96 38.77 13.32
N ALA A 38 8.41 37.58 12.90
CA ALA A 38 9.78 37.03 13.01
C ALA A 38 9.79 35.72 12.19
N GLY A 39 10.61 35.49 11.18
CA GLY A 39 12.06 35.68 11.17
C GLY A 39 12.78 34.42 11.65
N VAL A 40 12.48 33.24 11.11
CA VAL A 40 13.28 32.01 11.32
C VAL A 40 13.65 31.41 9.98
N ALA A 41 14.95 31.32 9.76
CA ALA A 41 15.59 30.73 8.61
C ALA A 41 15.10 29.28 8.40
N LEU A 42 14.54 29.01 7.23
CA LEU A 42 14.35 27.65 6.75
C LEU A 42 15.74 27.06 6.45
N ALA A 43 16.26 26.29 7.40
CA ALA A 43 17.37 25.40 7.15
C ALA A 43 16.96 24.45 6.02
N HIS A 44 17.69 24.51 4.90
CA HIS A 44 17.61 23.52 3.84
C HIS A 44 18.01 22.15 4.42
N TRP A 45 17.02 21.36 4.82
CA TRP A 45 17.20 19.94 5.07
C TRP A 45 17.41 19.25 3.73
N LYS A 46 18.68 19.05 3.36
CA LYS A 46 19.04 18.04 2.36
C LYS A 46 19.01 16.70 3.08
N PRO A 47 18.09 15.77 2.77
CA PRO A 47 18.24 14.40 3.25
C PRO A 47 19.59 13.90 2.76
N SER A 48 20.43 13.41 3.68
CA SER A 48 21.68 12.80 3.29
C SER A 48 21.32 11.58 2.44
N GLN A 49 21.57 11.65 1.13
CA GLN A 49 21.55 10.45 0.30
C GLN A 49 22.73 9.58 0.73
N ARG A 50 22.54 8.81 1.79
CA ARG A 50 23.35 7.61 1.98
C ARG A 50 22.91 6.68 0.87
N HIS A 51 23.74 6.56 -0.16
CA HIS A 51 23.68 5.42 -1.05
C HIS A 51 24.02 4.19 -0.21
N ILE A 52 23.01 3.63 0.46
CA ILE A 52 23.07 2.26 0.91
C ILE A 52 22.96 1.46 -0.39
N VAL A 53 24.11 1.14 -0.97
CA VAL A 53 24.21 0.05 -1.92
C VAL A 53 23.93 -1.19 -1.06
N ALA A 54 22.64 -1.53 -0.93
CA ALA A 54 22.26 -2.84 -0.48
C ALA A 54 22.86 -3.79 -1.51
N ASN A 55 23.98 -4.41 -1.13
CA ASN A 55 24.44 -5.60 -1.80
C ASN A 55 23.30 -6.61 -1.64
N GLN A 56 22.42 -6.69 -2.64
CA GLN A 56 21.62 -7.89 -2.91
C GLN A 56 22.61 -9.01 -3.22
N THR A 57 23.30 -9.52 -2.20
CA THR A 57 24.03 -10.77 -2.29
C THR A 57 23.01 -11.87 -2.44
N ASP A 58 22.77 -12.28 -3.68
CA ASP A 58 22.46 -13.64 -4.15
C ASP A 58 21.62 -14.52 -3.20
N ALA A 59 20.61 -13.96 -2.55
CA ALA A 59 19.54 -14.71 -1.94
C ALA A 59 18.50 -15.02 -3.03
N SER A 60 18.96 -15.56 -4.16
CA SER A 60 18.10 -16.34 -5.05
C SER A 60 17.80 -17.65 -4.31
N VAL A 61 16.98 -17.57 -3.26
CA VAL A 61 16.27 -18.74 -2.75
C VAL A 61 15.45 -19.20 -3.94
N ALA A 62 15.91 -20.25 -4.62
CA ALA A 62 15.23 -20.80 -5.77
C ALA A 62 13.79 -21.09 -5.34
N LEU A 63 12.85 -20.29 -5.85
CA LEU A 63 11.44 -20.39 -5.53
C LEU A 63 11.00 -21.78 -5.97
N LYS A 64 10.67 -22.65 -4.99
CA LYS A 64 10.30 -24.05 -5.19
C LYS A 64 8.83 -24.20 -5.65
N GLY A 65 8.34 -23.26 -6.44
CA GLY A 65 6.97 -23.23 -6.95
C GLY A 65 6.83 -23.89 -8.32
N ASP A 66 5.62 -24.38 -8.60
CA ASP A 66 5.21 -24.73 -9.97
C ASP A 66 5.30 -23.49 -10.85
N GLU A 67 5.94 -23.61 -12.02
CA GLU A 67 6.13 -22.50 -12.95
C GLU A 67 4.81 -21.90 -13.45
N ASN A 68 3.73 -22.70 -13.39
CA ASN A 68 2.41 -22.33 -13.85
C ASN A 68 1.55 -21.65 -12.78
N VAL A 69 2.06 -21.57 -11.54
CA VAL A 69 1.36 -20.93 -10.42
C VAL A 69 2.02 -19.59 -10.13
N ARG A 70 1.21 -18.57 -9.83
CA ARG A 70 1.67 -17.28 -9.30
C ARG A 70 1.05 -17.03 -7.94
N THR A 71 1.78 -16.37 -7.06
CA THR A 71 1.26 -15.93 -5.77
C THR A 71 0.66 -14.54 -5.96
N GLY A 72 -0.65 -14.41 -5.80
CA GLY A 72 -1.36 -13.13 -5.84
C GLY A 72 -1.55 -12.56 -4.44
N ILE A 73 -0.98 -11.39 -4.16
CA ILE A 73 -1.14 -10.67 -2.89
C ILE A 73 -2.14 -9.54 -3.09
N PHE A 74 -3.28 -9.63 -2.39
CA PHE A 74 -4.39 -8.69 -2.44
C PHE A 74 -4.45 -7.92 -1.12
N VAL A 75 -4.01 -6.66 -1.13
CA VAL A 75 -4.08 -5.80 0.07
C VAL A 75 -5.41 -5.05 0.05
N PHE A 76 -6.25 -5.28 1.06
CA PHE A 76 -7.40 -4.45 1.34
C PHE A 76 -7.05 -3.48 2.45
N ALA A 77 -7.28 -2.20 2.20
CA ALA A 77 -7.04 -1.15 3.16
C ALA A 77 -8.15 -0.10 3.06
N ALA A 78 -8.58 0.43 4.20
CA ALA A 78 -9.39 1.64 4.17
C ALA A 78 -8.58 2.80 3.57
N PRO A 79 -9.23 3.79 2.91
CA PRO A 79 -8.52 4.94 2.40
C PRO A 79 -7.75 5.62 3.54
N PHE A 80 -6.54 6.07 3.25
CA PHE A 80 -5.66 6.75 4.22
C PHE A 80 -5.18 5.88 5.39
N SER A 81 -5.29 4.54 5.30
CA SER A 81 -4.84 3.60 6.33
C SER A 81 -3.47 2.97 6.05
N GLY A 82 -2.56 3.70 5.40
CA GLY A 82 -1.18 3.26 5.19
C GLY A 82 -0.98 2.23 4.07
N SER A 83 -1.96 2.06 3.18
CA SER A 83 -1.90 1.13 2.06
C SER A 83 -0.73 1.36 1.11
N THR A 84 -0.32 2.61 0.93
CA THR A 84 0.86 2.99 0.13
C THR A 84 2.17 2.59 0.80
N ALA A 85 2.23 2.59 2.14
CA ALA A 85 3.38 2.06 2.87
C ALA A 85 3.45 0.53 2.76
N MET A 86 2.32 -0.17 2.88
CA MET A 86 2.30 -1.63 2.66
C MET A 86 2.71 -1.99 1.21
N LEU A 87 2.24 -1.24 0.22
CA LEU A 87 2.69 -1.40 -1.17
C LEU A 87 4.21 -1.19 -1.30
N GLN A 88 4.75 -0.13 -0.71
CA GLN A 88 6.20 0.11 -0.69
C GLN A 88 6.97 -1.05 -0.06
N LEU A 89 6.48 -1.60 1.06
CA LEU A 89 7.11 -2.74 1.69
C LEU A 89 7.11 -3.96 0.77
N LEU A 90 5.99 -4.25 0.12
CA LEU A 90 5.89 -5.39 -0.80
C LEU A 90 6.74 -5.18 -2.06
N MET A 91 6.93 -3.95 -2.54
CA MET A 91 7.90 -3.68 -3.63
C MET A 91 9.31 -4.13 -3.27
N SER A 92 9.70 -4.11 -1.99
CA SER A 92 11.01 -4.60 -1.56
C SER A 92 11.22 -6.08 -1.86
N ALA A 93 10.13 -6.84 -1.99
CA ALA A 93 10.13 -8.26 -2.35
C ALA A 93 10.17 -8.51 -3.86
N GLY A 94 10.23 -7.45 -4.68
CA GLY A 94 10.18 -7.58 -6.14
C GLY A 94 8.79 -7.96 -6.68
N VAL A 95 7.71 -7.62 -5.96
CA VAL A 95 6.35 -7.86 -6.46
C VAL A 95 6.07 -7.07 -7.74
N GLN A 96 5.29 -7.66 -8.63
CA GLN A 96 4.77 -6.96 -9.80
C GLN A 96 3.65 -6.01 -9.38
N THR A 97 3.95 -4.72 -9.41
CA THR A 97 2.99 -3.66 -9.11
C THR A 97 2.36 -3.12 -10.39
N GLN A 98 1.27 -2.38 -10.24
CA GLN A 98 0.63 -1.71 -11.37
C GLN A 98 1.26 -0.35 -11.71
N CYS A 99 2.36 0.03 -11.05
CA CYS A 99 2.97 1.35 -11.20
C CYS A 99 3.36 1.66 -12.65
N ARG A 100 3.79 0.63 -13.41
CA ARG A 100 4.18 0.76 -14.82
C ARG A 100 3.08 1.26 -15.75
N ASN A 101 1.81 1.17 -15.34
CA ASN A 101 0.68 1.64 -16.14
C ASN A 101 0.34 3.10 -15.88
N LEU A 102 1.24 3.82 -15.21
CA LEU A 102 1.14 5.26 -14.99
C LEU A 102 -0.18 5.63 -14.29
N LYS A 103 -0.65 4.75 -13.39
CA LYS A 103 -1.88 4.93 -12.61
C LYS A 103 -1.58 5.54 -11.26
N TRP A 104 -2.49 6.39 -10.80
CA TRP A 104 -2.45 7.02 -9.49
C TRP A 104 -2.24 5.98 -8.37
N GLU A 105 -1.27 6.23 -7.49
CA GLU A 105 -0.80 5.40 -6.39
C GLU A 105 -0.58 3.93 -6.72
N CYS A 106 -0.33 3.63 -8.00
CA CYS A 106 -0.26 2.27 -8.52
C CYS A 106 -1.53 1.44 -8.22
N GLU A 107 -2.68 2.12 -8.21
CA GLU A 107 -4.00 1.56 -7.99
C GLU A 107 -4.79 1.44 -9.29
N GLU A 108 -5.68 0.46 -9.35
CA GLU A 108 -6.61 0.30 -10.47
C GLU A 108 -7.94 0.99 -10.20
N PHE A 109 -7.92 2.32 -10.11
CA PHE A 109 -9.09 3.11 -9.72
C PHE A 109 -10.34 2.81 -10.59
N ARG A 110 -10.19 2.48 -11.88
CA ARG A 110 -11.34 2.43 -12.82
C ARG A 110 -11.93 1.06 -13.11
N ALA A 111 -11.19 -0.04 -12.96
CA ALA A 111 -11.73 -1.38 -13.25
C ALA A 111 -12.61 -1.91 -12.10
N TYR A 112 -12.39 -1.39 -10.89
CA TYR A 112 -13.04 -1.88 -9.67
C TYR A 112 -14.27 -1.08 -9.26
N ASP A 113 -14.46 0.11 -9.82
CA ASP A 113 -15.62 0.96 -9.60
C ASP A 113 -16.92 0.37 -10.17
N ASP A 114 -16.85 -0.60 -11.10
CA ASP A 114 -18.03 -1.30 -11.59
C ASP A 114 -18.38 -2.47 -10.66
N PRO A 115 -19.46 -2.36 -9.87
CA PRO A 115 -19.89 -3.40 -8.98
C PRO A 115 -20.76 -4.45 -9.70
N HIS A 116 -20.61 -4.64 -11.01
CA HIS A 116 -21.21 -5.73 -11.77
C HIS A 116 -20.21 -6.43 -12.72
N MET A 117 -18.98 -5.93 -12.87
CA MET A 117 -17.99 -6.53 -13.77
C MET A 117 -17.48 -7.90 -13.26
N PRO A 118 -17.65 -9.01 -14.00
CA PRO A 118 -17.24 -10.33 -13.53
C PRO A 118 -15.76 -10.40 -13.10
N VAL A 119 -15.45 -11.19 -12.06
CA VAL A 119 -14.07 -11.33 -11.53
C VAL A 119 -13.05 -11.67 -12.61
N MET A 120 -13.37 -12.58 -13.55
CA MET A 120 -12.45 -12.92 -14.65
C MET A 120 -12.20 -11.73 -15.58
N LYS A 121 -13.21 -10.86 -15.78
CA LYS A 121 -13.03 -9.65 -16.58
C LYS A 121 -12.14 -8.65 -15.84
N LYS A 122 -12.28 -8.52 -14.52
CA LYS A 122 -11.37 -7.69 -13.70
C LYS A 122 -9.94 -8.22 -13.76
N LEU A 123 -9.74 -9.53 -13.56
CA LEU A 123 -8.43 -10.16 -13.72
C LEU A 123 -7.84 -9.93 -15.11
N GLU A 124 -8.64 -9.92 -16.16
CA GLU A 124 -8.18 -9.59 -17.52
C GLU A 124 -7.68 -8.14 -17.62
N VAL A 125 -8.36 -7.17 -17.00
CA VAL A 125 -7.89 -5.77 -16.98
C VAL A 125 -6.60 -5.65 -16.16
N VAL A 126 -6.56 -6.30 -14.99
CA VAL A 126 -5.39 -6.30 -14.10
C VAL A 126 -4.20 -7.00 -14.76
N ALA A 127 -4.43 -8.07 -15.54
CA ALA A 127 -3.39 -8.78 -16.28
C ALA A 127 -2.66 -7.87 -17.25
N GLY A 128 -3.39 -6.95 -17.91
CA GLY A 128 -2.79 -5.94 -18.79
C GLY A 128 -1.90 -4.94 -18.04
N ASN A 129 -2.02 -4.89 -16.71
CA ASN A 129 -1.24 -4.03 -15.85
C ASN A 129 -0.01 -4.72 -15.22
N TRP A 130 0.05 -6.04 -15.24
CA TRP A 130 1.18 -6.81 -14.70
C TRP A 130 2.18 -7.19 -15.79
N ASP A 131 3.45 -7.33 -15.41
CA ASP A 131 4.49 -7.82 -16.32
C ASP A 131 4.55 -9.36 -16.25
N LEU A 132 3.50 -9.98 -16.78
CA LEU A 132 3.32 -11.45 -16.73
C LEU A 132 4.44 -12.22 -17.46
N GLY A 133 5.23 -11.53 -18.29
CA GLY A 133 6.39 -12.08 -18.99
C GLY A 133 7.65 -12.20 -18.14
N MET A 134 7.68 -11.60 -16.94
CA MET A 134 8.79 -11.82 -16.03
C MET A 134 8.84 -13.30 -15.62
N GLY A 135 10.05 -13.86 -15.67
CA GLY A 135 10.30 -15.26 -15.34
C GLY A 135 9.93 -15.61 -13.89
N LYS A 136 10.11 -16.87 -13.51
CA LYS A 136 9.72 -17.42 -12.20
C LYS A 136 10.22 -16.64 -10.98
N ASP A 137 11.32 -15.92 -11.13
CA ASP A 137 11.90 -15.10 -10.07
C ASP A 137 10.99 -13.92 -9.67
N HIS A 138 9.91 -13.66 -10.43
CA HIS A 138 8.90 -12.63 -10.16
C HIS A 138 7.51 -13.26 -10.01
N ALA A 139 7.41 -14.28 -9.15
CA ALA A 139 6.18 -15.04 -8.94
C ALA A 139 5.07 -14.27 -8.20
N LEU A 140 5.38 -13.08 -7.67
CA LEU A 140 4.49 -12.31 -6.81
C LEU A 140 3.73 -11.24 -7.61
N LEU A 141 2.41 -11.38 -7.69
CA LEU A 141 1.52 -10.39 -8.28
C LEU A 141 0.92 -9.56 -7.16
N PHE A 142 0.99 -8.23 -7.25
CA PHE A 142 0.42 -7.35 -6.22
C PHE A 142 -0.79 -6.59 -6.74
N HIS A 143 -1.85 -6.59 -5.94
CA HIS A 143 -3.04 -5.78 -6.19
C HIS A 143 -3.47 -5.03 -4.93
N LYS A 144 -3.54 -3.70 -5.04
CA LYS A 144 -4.05 -2.81 -4.00
C LYS A 144 -5.55 -2.63 -4.22
N VAL A 145 -6.35 -3.10 -3.27
CA VAL A 145 -7.80 -2.94 -3.23
C VAL A 145 -8.17 -1.95 -2.14
N GLY A 146 -9.22 -1.17 -2.38
CA GLY A 146 -9.82 -0.34 -1.34
C GLY A 146 -10.51 -1.17 -0.24
N ILE A 147 -11.51 -0.58 0.40
CA ILE A 147 -12.30 -1.23 1.45
C ILE A 147 -12.92 -2.53 0.89
N PRO A 148 -12.89 -3.64 1.64
CA PRO A 148 -13.64 -4.82 1.27
C PRO A 148 -15.12 -4.45 1.14
N ASN A 149 -15.64 -4.33 -0.08
CA ASN A 149 -17.04 -4.02 -0.29
C ASN A 149 -17.82 -5.33 -0.54
N ALA A 150 -19.11 -5.21 -0.91
CA ALA A 150 -19.98 -6.34 -1.27
C ALA A 150 -19.43 -7.21 -2.41
N TRP A 151 -18.24 -6.95 -2.97
CA TRP A 151 -17.56 -7.73 -3.98
C TRP A 151 -16.67 -8.80 -3.39
N THR A 152 -15.83 -8.40 -2.44
CA THR A 152 -15.05 -9.30 -1.61
C THR A 152 -15.96 -10.22 -0.79
N LEU A 153 -17.13 -9.68 -0.39
CA LEU A 153 -18.04 -10.28 0.58
C LEU A 153 -19.39 -10.72 -0.01
N GLY A 154 -19.58 -10.55 -1.32
CA GLY A 154 -20.88 -10.67 -1.99
C GLY A 154 -21.53 -12.04 -1.85
N ALA A 155 -22.85 -12.02 -1.74
CA ALA A 155 -23.72 -13.12 -1.30
C ALA A 155 -23.85 -14.32 -2.26
N GLU A 156 -23.30 -14.25 -3.48
CA GLU A 156 -23.37 -15.36 -4.43
C GLU A 156 -22.20 -16.33 -4.25
N ASP A 157 -22.50 -17.62 -4.38
CA ASP A 157 -21.70 -18.85 -4.19
C ASP A 157 -20.39 -18.96 -5.03
N SER A 158 -19.90 -17.84 -5.54
CA SER A 158 -18.71 -17.70 -6.36
C SER A 158 -17.64 -16.90 -5.60
N SER A 159 -17.11 -17.49 -4.52
CA SER A 159 -15.97 -16.89 -3.83
C SER A 159 -14.84 -16.61 -4.82
N PHE A 160 -14.11 -15.53 -4.61
CA PHE A 160 -12.95 -15.17 -5.45
C PHE A 160 -12.01 -16.37 -5.64
N LYS A 161 -11.77 -17.15 -4.57
CA LYS A 161 -11.06 -18.43 -4.61
C LYS A 161 -11.69 -19.43 -5.57
N HIS A 162 -12.97 -19.71 -5.42
CA HIS A 162 -13.68 -20.67 -6.26
C HIS A 162 -13.65 -20.28 -7.73
N ILE A 163 -13.70 -18.98 -8.03
CA ILE A 163 -13.58 -18.50 -9.41
C ILE A 163 -12.16 -18.75 -9.93
N LEU A 164 -11.13 -18.47 -9.14
CA LEU A 164 -9.72 -18.73 -9.50
C LEU A 164 -9.43 -20.22 -9.66
N GLU A 165 -10.01 -21.09 -8.82
CA GLU A 165 -9.77 -22.53 -8.84
C GLU A 165 -10.55 -23.26 -9.94
N LYS A 166 -11.77 -22.83 -10.26
CA LYS A 166 -12.67 -23.59 -11.15
C LYS A 166 -12.75 -23.07 -12.57
N ARG A 167 -12.19 -21.90 -12.85
CA ARG A 167 -12.25 -21.30 -14.20
C ARG A 167 -10.85 -21.12 -14.76
N PRO A 168 -10.63 -21.39 -16.06
CA PRO A 168 -9.38 -21.05 -16.72
C PRO A 168 -9.09 -19.56 -16.57
N LEU A 169 -7.86 -19.20 -16.19
CA LEU A 169 -7.42 -17.81 -16.14
C LEU A 169 -7.57 -17.12 -17.52
N PRO A 170 -7.72 -15.78 -17.55
CA PRO A 170 -7.73 -15.02 -18.80
C PRO A 170 -6.53 -15.35 -19.70
N GLU A 171 -6.71 -15.23 -21.02
CA GLU A 171 -5.67 -15.56 -22.03
C GLU A 171 -4.33 -14.87 -21.76
N ALA A 172 -4.35 -13.66 -21.22
CA ALA A 172 -3.14 -12.94 -20.84
C ALA A 172 -2.26 -13.74 -19.86
N PHE A 173 -2.82 -14.48 -18.89
CA PHE A 173 -2.06 -15.33 -17.98
C PHE A 173 -1.56 -16.60 -18.67
N THR A 174 -2.48 -17.32 -19.33
CA THR A 174 -2.18 -18.63 -19.90
C THR A 174 -1.17 -18.55 -21.06
N LYS A 175 -1.16 -17.45 -21.82
CA LYS A 175 -0.13 -17.16 -22.83
C LYS A 175 1.28 -17.04 -22.23
N HIS A 176 1.38 -16.64 -20.97
CA HIS A 176 2.63 -16.57 -20.21
C HIS A 176 2.88 -17.84 -19.38
N GLY A 177 2.12 -18.92 -19.63
CA GLY A 177 2.23 -20.20 -18.91
C GLY A 177 1.61 -20.16 -17.51
N ILE A 178 0.95 -19.09 -17.10
CA ILE A 178 0.33 -18.97 -15.79
C ILE A 178 -1.09 -19.54 -15.87
N ASN A 179 -1.31 -20.65 -15.18
CA ASN A 179 -2.59 -21.38 -15.17
C ASN A 179 -3.34 -21.23 -13.85
N GLU A 180 -2.65 -20.82 -12.79
CA GLU A 180 -3.22 -20.69 -11.45
C GLU A 180 -2.67 -19.45 -10.72
N ILE A 181 -3.53 -18.84 -9.90
CA ILE A 181 -3.14 -17.79 -8.96
C ILE A 181 -3.48 -18.29 -7.55
N ASP A 182 -2.45 -18.53 -6.75
CA ASP A 182 -2.59 -18.77 -5.32
C ASP A 182 -2.81 -17.43 -4.61
N ALA A 183 -4.04 -17.16 -4.16
CA ALA A 183 -4.47 -15.85 -3.69
C ALA A 183 -4.36 -15.70 -2.17
N HIS A 184 -3.54 -14.72 -1.75
CA HIS A 184 -3.29 -14.33 -0.37
C HIS A 184 -3.86 -12.95 -0.12
N VAL A 185 -4.66 -12.81 0.94
CA VAL A 185 -5.30 -11.55 1.30
C VAL A 185 -4.61 -10.94 2.50
N ILE A 186 -4.24 -9.67 2.40
CA ILE A 186 -3.76 -8.86 3.52
C ILE A 186 -4.83 -7.83 3.84
N LEU A 187 -5.39 -7.89 5.04
CA LEU A 187 -6.29 -6.87 5.58
C LEU A 187 -5.47 -5.90 6.43
N LEU A 188 -5.14 -4.75 5.85
CA LEU A 188 -4.42 -3.69 6.55
C LEU A 188 -5.40 -2.74 7.24
N TRP A 189 -5.36 -2.71 8.56
CA TRP A 189 -6.14 -1.77 9.37
C TRP A 189 -5.22 -0.79 10.09
N GLN A 190 -5.74 0.40 10.42
CA GLN A 190 -4.99 1.44 11.11
C GLN A 190 -5.66 1.78 12.43
N PRO A 191 -4.96 1.69 13.57
CA PRO A 191 -5.46 2.13 14.88
C PRO A 191 -5.89 3.59 14.90
N HIS A 192 -6.94 3.89 15.67
CA HIS A 192 -7.65 5.16 15.62
C HIS A 192 -6.76 6.31 16.10
N CYS A 193 -6.04 6.06 17.19
CA CYS A 193 -5.05 6.95 17.76
C CYS A 193 -3.89 7.25 16.80
N LEU A 194 -3.68 6.46 15.74
CA LEU A 194 -2.71 6.78 14.69
C LEU A 194 -3.36 7.48 13.49
N HIS A 195 -4.64 7.23 13.23
CA HIS A 195 -5.36 7.82 12.11
C HIS A 195 -5.33 9.35 12.13
N ASN A 196 -5.69 9.96 13.26
CA ASN A 196 -5.85 11.41 13.39
C ASN A 196 -4.55 12.21 13.21
N TYR A 197 -3.40 11.54 13.29
CA TYR A 197 -2.10 12.20 13.25
C TYR A 197 -1.25 11.81 12.04
N LEU A 198 -1.45 10.59 11.51
CA LEU A 198 -0.67 10.10 10.37
C LEU A 198 -1.37 10.32 9.03
N SER A 199 -2.68 10.61 9.05
CA SER A 199 -3.44 10.94 7.84
C SER A 199 -3.37 12.44 7.53
N SER A 200 -3.00 12.78 6.29
CA SER A 200 -3.10 14.17 5.79
C SER A 200 -4.55 14.60 5.53
N HIS A 201 -5.53 13.70 5.66
CA HIS A 201 -6.93 13.95 5.33
C HIS A 201 -7.77 14.36 6.55
N GLY A 202 -7.11 14.62 7.69
CA GLY A 202 -7.76 15.02 8.94
C GLY A 202 -8.38 13.85 9.70
N ALA A 203 -8.96 14.15 10.86
CA ALA A 203 -9.66 13.17 11.67
C ALA A 203 -10.96 12.71 11.01
N ARG A 204 -11.17 11.40 10.93
CA ARG A 204 -12.48 10.83 10.56
C ARG A 204 -13.44 10.89 11.74
N PRO A 205 -14.76 11.04 11.49
CA PRO A 205 -15.76 10.80 12.51
C PRO A 205 -15.70 9.35 13.00
N ASP A 206 -15.83 9.11 14.30
CA ASP A 206 -15.85 7.77 14.92
C ASP A 206 -16.80 6.81 14.20
N LYS A 207 -17.94 7.30 13.72
CA LYS A 207 -18.93 6.50 12.99
C LYS A 207 -18.34 5.86 11.73
N GLU A 208 -17.64 6.64 10.90
CA GLU A 208 -17.02 6.15 9.65
C GLU A 208 -15.92 5.13 9.98
N TYR A 209 -15.15 5.41 11.04
CA TYR A 209 -14.10 4.51 11.52
C TYR A 209 -14.68 3.16 11.98
N ILE A 210 -15.75 3.18 12.78
CA ILE A 210 -16.48 1.99 13.24
C ILE A 210 -17.00 1.19 12.05
N GLU A 211 -17.60 1.86 11.06
CA GLU A 211 -18.12 1.21 9.85
C GLU A 211 -17.01 0.47 9.11
N PHE A 212 -15.86 1.11 8.87
CA PHE A 212 -14.73 0.42 8.23
C PHE A 212 -14.20 -0.75 9.05
N HIS A 213 -14.05 -0.60 10.36
CA HIS A 213 -13.55 -1.67 11.22
C HIS A 213 -14.51 -2.87 11.23
N GLN A 214 -15.80 -2.61 11.30
CA GLN A 214 -16.82 -3.64 11.22
C GLN A 214 -16.80 -4.34 9.86
N THR A 215 -16.59 -3.59 8.77
CA THR A 215 -16.40 -4.14 7.43
C THR A 215 -15.17 -5.05 7.36
N PHE A 216 -14.05 -4.67 7.97
CA PHE A 216 -12.83 -5.49 8.00
C PHE A 216 -13.01 -6.78 8.79
N LEU A 217 -13.63 -6.73 9.97
CA LEU A 217 -13.96 -7.92 10.76
C LEU A 217 -14.89 -8.87 10.00
N ASN A 218 -15.94 -8.32 9.38
CA ASN A 218 -16.82 -9.14 8.55
C ASN A 218 -16.08 -9.69 7.32
N ALA A 219 -15.14 -8.93 6.77
CA ALA A 219 -14.38 -9.34 5.62
C ALA A 219 -13.48 -10.51 5.90
N GLU A 220 -12.72 -10.42 6.99
CA GLU A 220 -11.86 -11.52 7.43
C GLU A 220 -12.67 -12.80 7.61
N ARG A 221 -13.78 -12.72 8.35
CA ARG A 221 -14.61 -13.90 8.65
C ARG A 221 -15.13 -14.55 7.38
N VAL A 222 -15.73 -13.77 6.48
CA VAL A 222 -16.29 -14.28 5.23
C VAL A 222 -15.20 -14.85 4.32
N LEU A 223 -14.03 -14.21 4.23
CA LEU A 223 -12.91 -14.68 3.41
C LEU A 223 -12.36 -16.01 3.96
N ARG A 224 -12.20 -16.15 5.28
CA ARG A 224 -11.78 -17.40 5.90
C ARG A 224 -12.83 -18.51 5.79
N GLU A 225 -14.11 -18.21 5.99
CA GLU A 225 -15.22 -19.15 5.76
C GLU A 225 -15.21 -19.70 4.31
N ARG A 226 -14.68 -18.91 3.37
CA ARG A 226 -14.48 -19.27 1.95
C ARG A 226 -13.13 -19.94 1.66
N GLY A 227 -12.34 -20.23 2.68
CA GLY A 227 -11.04 -20.89 2.58
C GLY A 227 -9.93 -20.02 1.99
N MET A 228 -10.07 -18.70 1.96
CA MET A 228 -8.97 -17.80 1.57
C MET A 228 -7.88 -17.80 2.63
N ASP A 229 -6.62 -17.64 2.20
CA ASP A 229 -5.55 -17.27 3.12
C ASP A 229 -5.65 -15.78 3.43
N VAL A 230 -5.78 -15.44 4.70
CA VAL A 230 -6.01 -14.06 5.17
C VAL A 230 -5.02 -13.75 6.27
N THR A 231 -4.24 -12.69 6.08
CA THR A 231 -3.41 -12.08 7.12
C THR A 231 -4.03 -10.75 7.50
N VAL A 232 -4.22 -10.50 8.80
CA VAL A 232 -4.60 -9.17 9.29
C VAL A 232 -3.32 -8.47 9.75
N VAL A 233 -3.04 -7.29 9.19
CA VAL A 233 -1.87 -6.51 9.54
C VAL A 233 -2.31 -5.19 10.16
N ASN A 234 -1.72 -4.87 11.30
CA ASN A 234 -1.89 -3.59 11.96
C ASN A 234 -0.87 -2.58 11.40
N PHE A 235 -1.33 -1.43 10.93
CA PHE A 235 -0.44 -0.37 10.43
C PHE A 235 0.52 0.14 11.51
N GLY A 236 0.14 0.10 12.79
CA GLY A 236 1.05 0.37 13.88
C GLY A 236 2.19 -0.65 13.95
N ASP A 237 1.93 -1.94 13.80
CA ASP A 237 3.00 -2.96 13.78
C ASP A 237 3.94 -2.76 12.59
N LEU A 238 3.44 -2.29 11.44
CA LEU A 238 4.28 -1.91 10.29
C LEU A 238 5.33 -0.83 10.65
N ILE A 239 4.98 0.08 11.57
CA ILE A 239 5.84 1.18 12.01
C ILE A 239 6.72 0.76 13.20
N PHE A 240 6.14 0.06 14.17
CA PHE A 240 6.74 -0.14 15.49
C PHE A 240 7.34 -1.54 15.66
N LYS A 241 6.93 -2.55 14.87
CA LYS A 241 7.36 -3.95 14.96
C LYS A 241 7.66 -4.58 13.58
N PRO A 242 8.67 -4.10 12.84
CA PRO A 242 8.98 -4.62 11.51
C PRO A 242 9.27 -6.13 11.47
N ASP A 243 9.94 -6.67 12.49
CA ASP A 243 10.21 -8.11 12.58
C ASP A 243 8.93 -8.94 12.78
N HIS A 244 7.96 -8.43 13.53
CA HIS A 244 6.68 -9.10 13.72
C HIS A 244 5.90 -9.18 12.41
N VAL A 245 5.84 -8.08 11.65
CA VAL A 245 5.17 -8.08 10.33
C VAL A 245 5.87 -9.00 9.34
N ASN A 246 7.21 -9.04 9.34
CA ASN A 246 7.97 -10.02 8.56
C ASN A 246 7.58 -11.46 8.93
N GLN A 247 7.48 -11.77 10.22
CA GLN A 247 7.07 -13.09 10.69
C GLN A 247 5.62 -13.42 10.31
N GLN A 248 4.70 -12.45 10.45
CA GLN A 248 3.30 -12.60 10.06
C GLN A 248 3.18 -12.97 8.59
N LEU A 249 3.94 -12.32 7.70
CA LEU A 249 3.82 -12.51 6.25
C LEU A 249 4.69 -13.66 5.71
N ALA A 250 5.56 -14.27 6.53
CA ALA A 250 6.48 -15.32 6.11
C ALA A 250 5.80 -16.64 5.66
N HIS A 251 4.49 -16.82 5.92
CA HIS A 251 3.74 -17.97 5.43
C HIS A 251 3.33 -17.83 3.96
N ILE A 252 3.34 -16.62 3.40
CA ILE A 252 2.98 -16.38 2.00
C ILE A 252 4.06 -17.00 1.11
N PRO A 253 3.72 -17.98 0.25
CA PRO A 253 4.69 -18.64 -0.61
C PRO A 253 5.45 -17.65 -1.47
N ASN A 254 6.75 -17.87 -1.61
CA ASN A 254 7.65 -17.06 -2.43
C ASN A 254 7.82 -15.60 -2.00
N LEU A 255 7.25 -15.18 -0.87
CA LEU A 255 7.48 -13.85 -0.31
C LEU A 255 8.83 -13.85 0.45
N PRO A 256 9.90 -13.22 -0.08
CA PRO A 256 11.14 -13.08 0.67
C PRO A 256 10.94 -12.18 1.90
N LYS A 257 11.96 -12.14 2.77
CA LYS A 257 11.99 -11.18 3.87
C LYS A 257 11.85 -9.76 3.31
N LEU A 258 10.94 -8.99 3.90
CA LEU A 258 10.65 -7.62 3.54
C LEU A 258 11.71 -6.68 4.12
N ASP A 259 12.07 -5.69 3.33
CA ASP A 259 13.08 -4.67 3.64
C ASP A 259 12.37 -3.35 3.95
N PHE A 260 12.32 -3.01 5.24
CA PHE A 260 11.70 -1.78 5.74
C PHE A 260 12.53 -0.53 5.43
N ASP A 261 13.78 -0.69 5.00
CA ASP A 261 14.66 0.38 4.53
C ASP A 261 14.52 0.62 3.01
N PHE A 262 13.70 -0.17 2.30
CA PHE A 262 13.48 -0.04 0.87
C PHE A 262 12.87 1.33 0.51
N VAL A 263 13.47 1.98 -0.49
CA VAL A 263 13.00 3.24 -1.08
C VAL A 263 12.74 3.04 -2.58
N PRO A 264 11.50 3.18 -3.06
CA PRO A 264 11.19 3.08 -4.48
C PRO A 264 11.98 4.10 -5.30
N THR A 265 12.54 3.67 -6.41
CA THR A 265 13.32 4.53 -7.33
C THR A 265 12.44 5.02 -8.48
N LEU A 266 12.44 6.34 -8.72
CA LEU A 266 11.73 6.95 -9.84
C LEU A 266 12.27 6.47 -11.19
N GLY A 267 11.37 6.06 -12.08
CA GLY A 267 11.68 5.47 -13.39
C GLY A 267 11.97 3.97 -13.36
N LYS A 268 12.02 3.36 -12.18
CA LYS A 268 12.22 1.91 -12.00
C LYS A 268 11.00 1.27 -11.34
N ASP A 269 10.73 1.65 -10.09
CA ASP A 269 9.69 1.06 -9.25
C ASP A 269 8.40 1.89 -9.29
N ILE A 270 8.56 3.22 -9.40
CA ILE A 270 7.48 4.21 -9.50
C ILE A 270 7.76 5.20 -10.63
N PHE A 271 6.72 5.88 -11.11
CA PHE A 271 6.74 6.86 -12.20
C PHE A 271 6.04 8.14 -11.76
N VAL A 272 6.30 9.26 -12.44
CA VAL A 272 5.79 10.59 -12.05
C VAL A 272 4.26 10.59 -12.03
N GLU A 273 3.66 9.93 -13.00
CA GLU A 273 2.21 9.77 -13.18
C GLU A 273 1.55 8.94 -12.09
N ASN A 274 2.33 8.17 -11.30
CA ASN A 274 1.76 7.46 -10.17
C ASN A 274 1.40 8.40 -9.01
N GLU A 275 1.87 9.65 -8.97
CA GLU A 275 1.66 10.54 -7.82
C GLU A 275 1.99 9.85 -6.48
N PHE A 276 3.05 9.04 -6.46
CA PHE A 276 3.41 8.22 -5.31
C PHE A 276 3.73 9.12 -4.10
N LYS A 277 2.94 8.98 -3.03
CA LYS A 277 2.95 9.94 -1.91
C LYS A 277 3.96 9.62 -0.82
N ALA A 278 4.44 8.38 -0.73
CA ALA A 278 5.41 8.01 0.30
C ALA A 278 6.81 8.52 -0.05
N GLN A 279 7.49 9.09 0.93
CA GLN A 279 8.85 9.63 0.83
C GLN A 279 9.75 8.94 1.85
N GLY A 280 10.93 8.50 1.41
CA GLY A 280 11.85 7.74 2.26
C GLY A 280 11.39 6.29 2.48
N SER A 281 12.02 5.61 3.43
CA SER A 281 11.68 4.24 3.81
C SER A 281 10.62 4.19 4.92
N ILE A 282 10.02 3.03 5.16
CA ILE A 282 9.11 2.84 6.30
C ILE A 282 9.87 2.96 7.61
N ALA A 283 11.12 2.48 7.66
CA ALA A 283 12.00 2.64 8.82
C ALA A 283 12.28 4.12 9.13
N ASP A 284 12.59 4.93 8.11
CA ASP A 284 12.80 6.37 8.25
C ASP A 284 11.52 7.07 8.74
N TYR A 285 10.37 6.73 8.14
CA TYR A 285 9.08 7.24 8.57
C TYR A 285 8.78 6.86 10.03
N ALA A 286 9.12 5.64 10.43
CA ALA A 286 8.91 5.18 11.80
C ALA A 286 9.71 5.96 12.84
N ILE A 287 10.92 6.43 12.51
CA ILE A 287 11.70 7.31 13.40
C ILE A 287 10.93 8.62 13.65
N HIS A 288 10.36 9.21 12.59
CA HIS A 288 9.54 10.42 12.71
C HIS A 288 8.26 10.18 13.53
N VAL A 289 7.55 9.08 13.27
CA VAL A 289 6.32 8.76 13.99
C VAL A 289 6.58 8.49 15.47
N LYS A 290 7.67 7.79 15.81
CA LYS A 290 8.07 7.52 17.21
C LYS A 290 8.33 8.80 18.03
N GLN A 291 8.68 9.89 17.37
CA GLN A 291 8.88 11.20 18.01
C GLN A 291 7.59 12.04 18.03
N HIS A 292 6.56 11.64 17.30
CA HIS A 292 5.30 12.35 17.18
C HIS A 292 4.38 12.08 18.38
N GLU A 293 3.53 13.05 18.75
CA GLU A 293 2.62 12.94 19.89
C GLU A 293 1.70 11.71 19.80
N ALA A 294 1.27 11.38 18.58
CA ALA A 294 0.48 10.19 18.25
C ALA A 294 1.05 8.89 18.84
N ALA A 295 2.37 8.72 18.83
CA ALA A 295 3.01 7.50 19.34
C ALA A 295 2.81 7.32 20.84
N LYS A 296 2.59 8.40 21.60
CA LYS A 296 2.28 8.33 23.04
C LYS A 296 0.90 7.78 23.34
N HIS A 297 0.03 7.71 22.33
CA HIS A 297 -1.33 7.19 22.45
C HIS A 297 -1.46 5.76 21.90
N TYR A 298 -0.36 5.15 21.44
CA TYR A 298 -0.36 3.81 20.89
C TYR A 298 0.50 2.87 21.74
N ASN A 299 -0.10 1.76 22.17
CA ASN A 299 0.61 0.68 22.82
C ASN A 299 1.19 -0.23 21.74
N ALA A 300 2.46 -0.01 21.40
CA ALA A 300 3.15 -0.82 20.41
C ALA A 300 3.11 -2.30 20.79
N GLU A 301 3.33 -2.67 22.05
CA GLU A 301 3.34 -4.08 22.49
C GLU A 301 2.00 -4.78 22.20
N LEU A 302 0.89 -4.15 22.59
CA LEU A 302 -0.45 -4.72 22.44
C LEU A 302 -1.08 -4.49 21.05
N GLY A 303 -0.50 -3.61 20.24
CA GLY A 303 -1.09 -3.24 18.95
C GLY A 303 -2.37 -2.41 19.06
N THR A 304 -2.60 -1.72 20.19
CA THR A 304 -3.87 -1.02 20.49
C THR A 304 -3.64 0.42 20.93
N CYS A 305 -4.69 1.24 20.93
CA CYS A 305 -4.63 2.60 21.45
C CYS A 305 -4.71 2.64 22.99
N LEU A 306 -3.89 3.50 23.62
CA LEU A 306 -3.82 3.70 25.08
C LEU A 306 -4.99 4.52 25.60
N ASP A 307 -5.35 5.58 24.86
CA ASP A 307 -6.42 6.48 25.25
C ASP A 307 -7.75 5.86 24.85
N ALA A 308 -8.41 5.26 25.83
CA ALA A 308 -9.71 4.65 25.68
C ALA A 308 -10.73 5.68 25.18
N MET A 309 -11.06 5.60 23.89
CA MET A 309 -12.31 6.14 23.40
C MET A 309 -13.47 5.33 23.97
N THR A 310 -14.63 5.96 24.10
CA THR A 310 -15.87 5.31 24.53
C THR A 310 -16.17 4.03 23.71
N ASN A 311 -16.85 3.10 24.38
CA ASN A 311 -16.85 1.63 24.28
C ASN A 311 -16.88 0.90 22.88
N PRO A 312 -17.44 1.39 21.76
CA PRO A 312 -17.47 0.58 20.52
C PRO A 312 -16.14 0.45 19.76
N VAL A 313 -15.33 1.51 19.66
CA VAL A 313 -14.09 1.47 18.84
C VAL A 313 -13.07 0.52 19.44
N GLN A 314 -12.84 0.62 20.76
CA GLN A 314 -11.86 -0.21 21.46
C GLN A 314 -12.16 -1.70 21.33
N LYS A 315 -13.44 -2.10 21.36
CA LYS A 315 -13.85 -3.49 21.16
C LYS A 315 -13.43 -3.99 19.78
N LEU A 316 -13.68 -3.21 18.73
CA LEU A 316 -13.35 -3.57 17.36
C LEU A 316 -11.83 -3.65 17.15
N GLU A 317 -11.08 -2.68 17.67
CA GLU A 317 -9.61 -2.68 17.59
C GLU A 317 -8.99 -3.84 18.37
N SER A 318 -9.55 -4.19 19.54
CA SER A 318 -9.05 -5.32 20.32
C SER A 318 -9.28 -6.63 19.58
N GLU A 319 -10.40 -6.75 18.85
CA GLU A 319 -10.68 -7.90 18.02
C GLU A 319 -9.72 -8.00 16.82
N LEU A 320 -9.50 -6.88 16.11
CA LEU A 320 -8.52 -6.84 15.01
C LEU A 320 -7.08 -7.06 15.48
N ALA A 321 -6.69 -6.52 16.64
CA ALA A 321 -5.38 -6.73 17.23
C ALA A 321 -5.16 -8.21 17.57
N ARG A 322 -6.16 -8.87 18.16
CA ARG A 322 -6.14 -10.32 18.42
C ARG A 322 -6.04 -11.16 17.14
N MET A 323 -6.58 -10.67 16.03
CA MET A 323 -6.47 -11.34 14.72
C MET A 323 -5.14 -11.08 14.03
N SER A 324 -4.42 -10.03 14.45
CA SER A 324 -3.10 -9.71 13.93
C SER A 324 -2.01 -10.49 14.71
N SER A 325 -2.17 -10.69 16.01
CA SER A 325 -1.20 -11.42 16.87
C SER A 325 -1.07 -12.90 16.51
#